data_AF-A0A7Y6PPM9-F1
#
_entry.id   AF-A0A7Y6PPM9-F1
#
_cell.length_a   1.000
_cell.length_b   1.000
_cell.length_c   1.000
_cell.angle_alpha   90.00
_cell.angle_beta   90.00
_cell.angle_gamma   90.00
#
_symmetry.space_group_name_H-M   'P 1'
#
loop_
_entity.id
_entity.type
_entity.pdbx_description
1 polymer ?
#
loop_
_entity_poly.entity_id
_entity_poly.type
_entity_poly.pdbx_seq_one_letter_code
_entity_poly.pdbx_strand_id
1 'polypeptide(L)'
;MSLRHLVLLLAITMSSSLAHADRTIALIVTSNRGSTLDRPELQYADDDGAKYRATFRTIAADADVHLLTRFDHDSTRLFPELARRVSPPTRAALAAATEAIARDVAAERARGNRVDFYFVFAGHGDVEEGLGFLELEDGRFDSAALEAMLRQIAPTRAHVILDSCNSFFVLNARKPGGHRFATPEDVVRSLGQRLPDVGVFLSTSAEAEVYEWSELQSGIFSHAVRSGLAGAADANGDGAVSYEELAAFVDTASADIKNPAYRPKVYARGPGGKSSAPLFSLATATATRLTLDRDTATRLTIRDREGLRWIDLNKEAGADVTLRLPATLADGTVEEYELPSRKPRVVRRLTTDESAAVATLAPAAADESATRGPADRFHALFDRPFGPHAFAAYQAAALHAPPAVFGISRDDTDRMQQMLSHVGDLEHRGRIFGGTGLVGIGVGTIGLGAWIASDAGNQSTEILGYTLAGVGAGALVGGVIALVRRSDAERLRDEFMDGLAAGQDPATVVARTEDKLGDLARDYRRTRKIMLAGGIFAVGAGLTLTVLNERDPSPSLGNRLAFGGLALAGTLAIVTSRFEYPIESMVRLWSHDPGIRRLPRWSIDPLAGGAAFSVSGSF
;
A
#
# COMPACT_ATOMS: atom_id res chain seq x y z
N MET A 1 -27.40 63.34 26.60
CA MET A 1 -27.05 62.16 25.79
C MET A 1 -28.36 61.50 25.35
N SER A 2 -28.58 61.43 24.04
CA SER A 2 -29.88 61.12 23.42
C SER A 2 -30.19 59.62 23.44
N LEU A 3 -31.47 59.29 23.69
CA LEU A 3 -32.11 57.96 23.69
C LEU A 3 -31.75 57.09 22.47
N ARG A 4 -31.29 57.70 21.37
CA ARG A 4 -30.75 57.02 20.18
C ARG A 4 -29.48 56.21 20.44
N HIS A 5 -28.67 56.58 21.43
CA HIS A 5 -27.45 55.83 21.78
C HIS A 5 -27.74 54.59 22.62
N LEU A 6 -28.88 54.55 23.32
CA LEU A 6 -29.29 53.40 24.12
C LEU A 6 -29.84 52.26 23.25
N VAL A 7 -30.54 52.59 22.16
CA VAL A 7 -31.07 51.61 21.18
C VAL A 7 -29.95 51.02 20.32
N LEU A 8 -28.89 51.78 20.02
CA LEU A 8 -27.74 51.28 19.28
C LEU A 8 -26.84 50.37 20.13
N LEU A 9 -26.74 50.62 21.44
CA LEU A 9 -26.02 49.74 22.36
C LEU A 9 -26.78 48.43 22.67
N LEU A 10 -28.11 48.42 22.57
CA LEU A 10 -28.91 47.21 22.76
C LEU A 10 -28.98 46.30 21.51
N ALA A 11 -28.69 46.85 20.32
CA ALA A 11 -28.65 46.08 19.07
C ALA A 11 -27.30 45.37 18.81
N ILE A 12 -26.25 45.72 19.55
CA ILE A 12 -24.90 45.13 19.40
C ILE A 12 -24.68 43.93 20.35
N THR A 13 -25.59 43.64 21.28
CA THR A 13 -25.46 42.56 22.28
C THR A 13 -26.30 41.31 22.04
N MET A 14 -27.00 41.18 20.91
CA MET A 14 -27.70 39.93 20.51
C MET A 14 -27.16 39.31 19.22
N SER A 15 -25.87 39.44 18.94
CA SER A 15 -25.17 38.41 18.16
C SER A 15 -24.76 37.29 19.12
N SER A 16 -25.75 36.57 19.65
CA SER A 16 -25.49 35.26 20.22
C SER A 16 -24.91 34.44 19.08
N SER A 17 -23.60 34.16 19.11
CA SER A 17 -23.10 33.03 18.33
C SER A 17 -23.92 31.85 18.82
N LEU A 18 -24.84 31.34 17.98
CA LEU A 18 -25.43 30.04 18.20
C LEU A 18 -24.24 29.11 18.36
N ALA A 19 -23.97 28.70 19.60
CA ALA A 19 -23.01 27.66 19.87
C ALA A 19 -23.58 26.44 19.15
N HIS A 20 -23.00 26.11 18.01
CA HIS A 20 -23.39 24.93 17.26
C HIS A 20 -23.02 23.74 18.12
N ALA A 21 -24.00 22.91 18.48
CA ALA A 21 -23.71 21.66 19.15
C ALA A 21 -23.07 20.73 18.12
N ASP A 22 -21.87 20.24 18.41
CA ASP A 22 -21.24 19.19 17.64
C ASP A 22 -21.86 17.86 18.09
N ARG A 23 -22.59 17.18 17.19
CA ARG A 23 -23.11 15.83 17.43
C ARG A 23 -22.19 14.82 16.75
N THR A 24 -21.80 13.78 17.48
CA THR A 24 -21.01 12.68 16.93
C THR A 24 -21.89 11.46 16.70
N ILE A 25 -21.80 10.89 15.50
CA ILE A 25 -22.48 9.63 15.13
C ILE A 25 -21.42 8.68 14.58
N ALA A 26 -21.45 7.42 15.01
CA ALA A 26 -20.51 6.39 14.57
C ALA A 26 -21.27 5.17 14.02
N LEU A 27 -20.84 4.70 12.86
CA LEU A 27 -21.25 3.44 12.25
C LEU A 27 -20.04 2.52 12.21
N ILE A 28 -20.07 1.48 13.04
CA ILE A 28 -19.03 0.47 13.17
C ILE A 28 -19.53 -0.81 12.52
N VAL A 29 -18.76 -1.34 11.57
CA VAL A 29 -19.10 -2.55 10.83
C VAL A 29 -17.94 -3.52 10.97
N THR A 30 -18.16 -4.68 11.55
CA THR A 30 -17.11 -5.69 11.66
C THR A 30 -17.58 -7.06 11.20
N SER A 31 -16.72 -7.77 10.47
CA SER A 31 -17.03 -9.09 9.92
C SER A 31 -15.88 -10.04 10.13
N ASN A 32 -16.14 -11.13 10.86
CA ASN A 32 -15.22 -12.25 10.97
C ASN A 32 -15.17 -13.07 9.68
N ARG A 33 -16.25 -13.03 8.88
CA ARG A 33 -16.42 -13.85 7.69
C ARG A 33 -16.09 -13.08 6.42
N GLY A 34 -15.44 -13.77 5.49
CA GLY A 34 -15.35 -13.37 4.10
C GLY A 34 -16.46 -14.01 3.27
N SER A 35 -16.79 -13.37 2.15
CA SER A 35 -17.64 -13.90 1.09
C SER A 35 -16.95 -14.98 0.24
N THR A 36 -15.64 -15.13 0.37
CA THR A 36 -14.80 -16.06 -0.40
C THR A 36 -14.57 -17.38 0.37
N LEU A 37 -14.92 -18.53 -0.24
CA LEU A 37 -14.91 -19.85 0.41
C LEU A 37 -13.52 -20.38 0.83
N ASP A 38 -12.45 -19.88 0.21
CA ASP A 38 -11.07 -20.39 0.43
C ASP A 38 -10.31 -19.65 1.55
N ARG A 39 -10.92 -18.62 2.17
CA ARG A 39 -10.26 -17.81 3.21
C ARG A 39 -10.72 -18.22 4.61
N PRO A 40 -9.81 -18.44 5.58
CA PRO A 40 -10.19 -18.75 6.95
C PRO A 40 -10.94 -17.56 7.58
N GLU A 41 -11.94 -17.87 8.42
CA GLU A 41 -12.63 -16.85 9.22
C GLU A 41 -11.65 -16.20 10.20
N LEU A 42 -11.80 -14.89 10.37
CA LEU A 42 -11.21 -14.13 11.46
C LEU A 42 -11.88 -14.51 12.79
N GLN A 43 -11.16 -14.28 13.88
CA GLN A 43 -11.53 -14.63 15.25
C GLN A 43 -11.90 -13.42 16.11
N TYR A 44 -11.41 -12.22 15.82
CA TYR A 44 -11.50 -11.07 16.75
C TYR A 44 -12.01 -9.77 16.12
N ALA A 45 -12.43 -9.74 14.85
CA ALA A 45 -12.98 -8.53 14.26
C ALA A 45 -14.31 -8.12 14.94
N ASP A 46 -15.11 -9.10 15.39
CA ASP A 46 -16.29 -8.89 16.22
C ASP A 46 -15.95 -8.34 17.62
N ASP A 47 -14.92 -8.86 18.31
CA ASP A 47 -14.38 -8.27 19.54
C ASP A 47 -13.94 -6.81 19.34
N ASP A 48 -13.24 -6.54 18.22
CA ASP A 48 -12.82 -5.20 17.84
C ASP A 48 -14.04 -4.28 17.67
N GLY A 49 -15.13 -4.78 17.09
CA GLY A 49 -16.41 -4.08 16.99
C GLY A 49 -16.99 -3.69 18.35
N ALA A 50 -16.97 -4.60 19.33
CA ALA A 50 -17.41 -4.32 20.70
C ALA A 50 -16.51 -3.27 21.38
N LYS A 51 -15.19 -3.39 21.22
CA LYS A 51 -14.21 -2.46 21.80
C LYS A 51 -14.31 -1.07 21.19
N TYR A 52 -14.40 -0.95 19.86
CA TYR A 52 -14.65 0.33 19.19
C TYR A 52 -15.95 0.97 19.65
N ARG A 53 -17.03 0.18 19.78
CA ARG A 53 -18.31 0.72 20.27
C ARG A 53 -18.16 1.34 21.64
N ALA A 54 -17.45 0.69 22.56
CA ALA A 54 -17.17 1.23 23.88
C ALA A 54 -16.29 2.49 23.83
N THR A 55 -15.28 2.56 22.95
CA THR A 55 -14.48 3.77 22.72
C THR A 55 -15.34 4.92 22.18
N PHE A 56 -16.17 4.72 21.16
CA PHE A 56 -17.00 5.80 20.60
C PHE A 56 -18.09 6.27 21.56
N ARG A 57 -18.58 5.41 22.45
CA ARG A 57 -19.50 5.79 23.53
C ARG A 57 -18.88 6.76 24.54
N THR A 58 -17.57 6.97 24.54
CA THR A 58 -16.98 8.04 25.36
C THR A 58 -17.31 9.42 24.80
N ILE A 59 -17.55 9.58 23.49
CA ILE A 59 -17.79 10.89 22.86
C ILE A 59 -19.18 11.03 22.21
N ALA A 60 -19.95 9.95 22.14
CA ALA A 60 -21.27 9.91 21.53
C ALA A 60 -22.28 9.21 22.45
N ALA A 61 -23.55 9.58 22.30
CA ALA A 61 -24.64 8.91 23.00
C ALA A 61 -24.79 7.46 22.52
N ASP A 62 -25.34 6.57 23.36
CA ASP A 62 -25.53 5.15 23.01
C ASP A 62 -26.36 4.94 21.74
N ALA A 63 -27.34 5.82 21.50
CA ALA A 63 -28.18 5.80 20.31
C ALA A 63 -27.46 6.23 19.02
N ASP A 64 -26.34 6.93 19.14
CA ASP A 64 -25.55 7.47 18.03
C ASP A 64 -24.37 6.56 17.65
N VAL A 65 -24.19 5.42 18.34
CA VAL A 65 -23.13 4.45 18.04
C VAL A 65 -23.76 3.13 17.56
N HIS A 66 -23.83 2.99 16.24
CA HIS A 66 -24.37 1.82 15.55
C HIS A 66 -23.28 0.77 15.36
N LEU A 67 -23.57 -0.48 15.72
CA LEU A 67 -22.67 -1.63 15.52
C LEU A 67 -23.37 -2.68 14.67
N LEU A 68 -22.77 -3.00 13.52
CA LEU A 68 -23.13 -4.12 12.68
C LEU A 68 -22.04 -5.19 12.79
N THR A 69 -22.34 -6.30 13.43
CA THR A 69 -21.43 -7.43 13.62
C THR A 69 -22.19 -8.72 13.91
N ARG A 70 -21.53 -9.85 13.68
CA ARG A 70 -22.01 -11.16 14.12
C ARG A 70 -21.00 -11.71 15.11
N PHE A 71 -21.36 -11.71 16.39
CA PHE A 71 -20.50 -12.30 17.41
C PHE A 71 -20.40 -13.80 17.22
N ASP A 72 -19.18 -14.30 17.38
CA ASP A 72 -18.94 -15.72 17.54
C ASP A 72 -19.36 -16.21 18.94
N HIS A 73 -19.10 -17.49 19.21
CA HIS A 73 -19.49 -18.10 20.48
C HIS A 73 -18.72 -17.52 21.68
N ASP A 74 -17.47 -17.09 21.50
CA ASP A 74 -16.61 -16.58 22.56
C ASP A 74 -16.94 -15.11 22.85
N SER A 75 -17.06 -14.29 21.82
CA SER A 75 -17.52 -12.90 21.89
C SER A 75 -18.93 -12.78 22.47
N THR A 76 -19.83 -13.72 22.18
CA THR A 76 -21.17 -13.74 22.80
C THR A 76 -21.10 -13.94 24.32
N ARG A 77 -20.11 -14.69 24.83
CA ARG A 77 -19.90 -14.87 26.28
C ARG A 77 -19.27 -13.64 26.91
N LEU A 78 -18.37 -12.96 26.20
CA LEU A 78 -17.71 -11.73 26.67
C LEU A 78 -18.66 -10.52 26.66
N PHE A 79 -19.54 -10.41 25.65
CA PHE A 79 -20.42 -9.26 25.45
C PHE A 79 -21.91 -9.63 25.38
N PRO A 80 -22.48 -10.33 26.38
CA PRO A 80 -23.82 -10.91 26.29
C PRO A 80 -24.95 -9.88 26.14
N GLU A 81 -24.78 -8.69 26.72
CA GLU A 81 -25.77 -7.61 26.57
C GLU A 81 -25.78 -6.99 25.18
N LEU A 82 -24.58 -6.83 24.60
CA LEU A 82 -24.40 -6.27 23.27
C LEU A 82 -24.84 -7.27 22.20
N ALA A 83 -24.58 -8.56 22.40
CA ALA A 83 -24.99 -9.63 21.49
C ALA A 83 -26.50 -9.68 21.21
N ARG A 84 -27.33 -9.18 22.15
CA ARG A 84 -28.79 -9.10 21.96
C ARG A 84 -29.26 -7.89 21.12
N ARG A 85 -28.36 -6.96 20.80
CA ARG A 85 -28.68 -5.66 20.18
C ARG A 85 -28.03 -5.45 18.82
N VAL A 86 -27.05 -6.28 18.45
CA VAL A 86 -26.31 -6.14 17.19
C VAL A 86 -27.08 -6.75 16.02
N SER A 87 -26.88 -6.16 14.85
CA SER A 87 -27.36 -6.68 13.56
C SER A 87 -26.16 -7.22 12.77
N PRO A 88 -26.33 -8.25 11.92
CA PRO A 88 -25.23 -8.79 11.14
C PRO A 88 -24.67 -7.75 10.15
N PRO A 89 -23.38 -7.84 9.77
CA PRO A 89 -22.73 -6.92 8.85
C PRO A 89 -23.08 -7.27 7.40
N THR A 90 -24.35 -7.07 7.02
CA THR A 90 -24.84 -7.34 5.66
C THR A 90 -25.07 -6.05 4.87
N ARG A 91 -25.09 -6.13 3.54
CA ARG A 91 -25.42 -5.00 2.67
C ARG A 91 -26.77 -4.39 3.00
N ALA A 92 -27.76 -5.23 3.30
CA ALA A 92 -29.10 -4.79 3.68
C ALA A 92 -29.11 -4.04 5.03
N ALA A 93 -28.40 -4.56 6.04
CA ALA A 93 -28.30 -3.91 7.35
C ALA A 93 -27.52 -2.59 7.26
N LEU A 94 -26.45 -2.57 6.46
CA LEU A 94 -25.67 -1.37 6.19
C LEU A 94 -26.48 -0.27 5.51
N ALA A 95 -27.27 -0.64 4.49
CA ALA A 95 -28.17 0.30 3.81
C ALA A 95 -29.23 0.87 4.79
N ALA A 96 -29.85 0.02 5.61
CA ALA A 96 -30.83 0.45 6.60
C ALA A 96 -30.23 1.39 7.66
N ALA A 97 -29.03 1.08 8.17
CA ALA A 97 -28.31 1.95 9.10
C ALA A 97 -27.95 3.30 8.45
N THR A 98 -27.48 3.26 7.19
CA THR A 98 -27.17 4.47 6.39
C THR A 98 -28.39 5.37 6.26
N GLU A 99 -29.55 4.80 5.92
CA GLU A 99 -30.80 5.56 5.80
C GLU A 99 -31.25 6.17 7.13
N ALA A 100 -31.11 5.44 8.24
CA ALA A 100 -31.43 5.97 9.57
C ALA A 100 -30.51 7.14 9.94
N ILE A 101 -29.21 6.96 9.80
CA ILE A 101 -28.20 7.99 10.09
C ILE A 101 -28.41 9.21 9.19
N ALA A 102 -28.68 9.01 7.90
CA ALA A 102 -28.93 10.13 6.98
C ALA A 102 -30.13 10.99 7.41
N ARG A 103 -31.20 10.38 7.94
CA ARG A 103 -32.35 11.12 8.50
C ARG A 103 -31.96 11.92 9.74
N ASP A 104 -31.18 11.33 10.65
CA ASP A 104 -30.74 12.00 11.87
C ASP A 104 -29.78 13.15 11.57
N VAL A 105 -28.83 12.94 10.65
CA VAL A 105 -27.91 13.98 10.18
C VAL A 105 -28.66 15.12 9.51
N ALA A 106 -29.63 14.83 8.64
CA ALA A 106 -30.44 15.87 8.01
C ALA A 106 -31.23 16.69 9.04
N ALA A 107 -31.79 16.04 10.07
CA ALA A 107 -32.51 16.71 11.14
C ALA A 107 -31.61 17.63 11.98
N GLU A 108 -30.40 17.19 12.33
CA GLU A 108 -29.43 18.01 13.06
C GLU A 108 -28.92 19.19 12.23
N ARG A 109 -28.58 18.94 10.96
CA ARG A 109 -28.14 20.01 10.05
C ARG A 109 -29.23 21.05 9.82
N ALA A 110 -30.50 20.65 9.78
CA ALA A 110 -31.63 21.58 9.69
C ALA A 110 -31.76 22.48 10.94
N ARG A 111 -31.24 22.04 12.09
CA ARG A 111 -31.14 22.84 13.33
C ARG A 111 -29.87 23.71 13.39
N GLY A 112 -29.03 23.65 12.35
CA GLY A 112 -27.73 24.33 12.29
C GLY A 112 -26.59 23.54 12.93
N ASN A 113 -26.87 22.44 13.64
CA ASN A 113 -25.84 21.66 14.33
C ASN A 113 -24.84 21.05 13.35
N ARG A 114 -23.61 20.88 13.83
CA ARG A 114 -22.57 20.18 13.08
C ARG A 114 -22.62 18.71 13.42
N VAL A 115 -22.44 17.87 12.42
CA VAL A 115 -22.41 16.42 12.61
C VAL A 115 -21.08 15.86 12.13
N ASP A 116 -20.35 15.27 13.07
CA ASP A 116 -19.16 14.47 12.80
C ASP A 116 -19.58 13.01 12.69
N PHE A 117 -19.45 12.45 11.49
CA PHE A 117 -19.77 11.05 11.21
C PHE A 117 -18.50 10.20 11.15
N TYR A 118 -18.51 9.07 11.85
CA TYR A 118 -17.43 8.09 11.82
C TYR A 118 -17.91 6.81 11.14
N PHE A 119 -17.16 6.35 10.15
CA PHE A 119 -17.30 5.02 9.60
C PHE A 119 -16.08 4.19 9.99
N VAL A 120 -16.29 3.12 10.75
CA VAL A 120 -15.23 2.21 11.18
C VAL A 120 -15.50 0.84 10.60
N PHE A 121 -14.51 0.26 9.94
CA PHE A 121 -14.59 -1.11 9.45
C PHE A 121 -13.42 -1.95 9.96
N ALA A 122 -13.70 -3.16 10.45
CA ALA A 122 -12.68 -4.17 10.75
C ALA A 122 -13.08 -5.52 10.15
N GLY A 123 -12.20 -6.13 9.38
CA GLY A 123 -12.48 -7.41 8.73
C GLY A 123 -11.64 -7.63 7.48
N HIS A 124 -12.09 -8.54 6.62
CA HIS A 124 -11.43 -8.79 5.35
C HIS A 124 -11.60 -7.64 4.36
N GLY A 125 -10.51 -7.35 3.64
CA GLY A 125 -10.50 -6.51 2.46
C GLY A 125 -9.57 -7.13 1.42
N ASP A 126 -9.84 -6.82 0.15
CA ASP A 126 -9.04 -7.33 -0.98
C ASP A 126 -9.12 -6.37 -2.18
N VAL A 127 -8.38 -6.67 -3.24
CA VAL A 127 -8.31 -5.88 -4.47
C VAL A 127 -8.58 -6.76 -5.67
N GLU A 128 -9.57 -6.40 -6.47
CA GLU A 128 -9.83 -7.03 -7.76
C GLU A 128 -9.78 -5.99 -8.87
N GLU A 129 -9.03 -6.28 -9.94
CA GLU A 129 -8.81 -5.35 -11.06
C GLU A 129 -8.35 -3.94 -10.64
N GLY A 130 -7.73 -3.83 -9.45
CA GLY A 130 -7.30 -2.56 -8.88
C GLY A 130 -8.36 -1.77 -8.13
N LEU A 131 -9.55 -2.33 -7.94
CA LEU A 131 -10.60 -1.81 -7.08
C LEU A 131 -10.51 -2.52 -5.73
N GLY A 132 -10.23 -1.76 -4.67
CA GLY A 132 -10.30 -2.30 -3.32
C GLY A 132 -11.74 -2.45 -2.86
N PHE A 133 -12.04 -3.52 -2.14
CA PHE A 133 -13.33 -3.74 -1.51
C PHE A 133 -13.17 -4.30 -0.09
N LEU A 134 -14.18 -4.05 0.74
CA LEU A 134 -14.38 -4.62 2.06
C LEU A 134 -15.34 -5.80 1.93
N GLU A 135 -15.12 -6.88 2.69
CA GLU A 135 -16.00 -8.04 2.70
C GLU A 135 -17.00 -7.96 3.84
N LEU A 136 -18.27 -7.78 3.47
CA LEU A 136 -19.43 -7.99 4.33
C LEU A 136 -19.81 -9.48 4.33
N GLU A 137 -20.65 -9.89 5.27
CA GLU A 137 -21.07 -11.29 5.39
C GLU A 137 -21.77 -11.82 4.13
N ASP A 138 -22.47 -10.94 3.39
CA ASP A 138 -23.29 -11.28 2.22
C ASP A 138 -22.77 -10.67 0.90
N GLY A 139 -21.59 -10.06 0.89
CA GLY A 139 -20.99 -9.55 -0.35
C GLY A 139 -19.97 -8.44 -0.16
N ARG A 140 -19.59 -7.81 -1.28
CA ARG A 140 -18.55 -6.78 -1.32
C ARG A 140 -19.10 -5.38 -1.07
N PHE A 141 -18.29 -4.55 -0.44
CA PHE A 141 -18.52 -3.12 -0.24
C PHE A 141 -17.30 -2.34 -0.73
N ASP A 142 -17.43 -1.74 -1.90
CA ASP A 142 -16.34 -1.10 -2.63
C ASP A 142 -16.27 0.42 -2.42
N SER A 143 -15.33 1.07 -3.12
CA SER A 143 -15.14 2.52 -3.08
C SER A 143 -16.39 3.32 -3.49
N ALA A 144 -17.12 2.82 -4.51
CA ALA A 144 -18.29 3.51 -5.03
C ALA A 144 -19.45 3.43 -4.03
N ALA A 145 -19.61 2.29 -3.36
CA ALA A 145 -20.59 2.09 -2.29
C ALA A 145 -20.28 2.98 -1.07
N LEU A 146 -19.00 3.08 -0.66
CA LEU A 146 -18.56 3.97 0.41
C LEU A 146 -18.83 5.45 0.07
N GLU A 147 -18.50 5.87 -1.15
CA GLU A 147 -18.79 7.23 -1.62
C GLU A 147 -20.28 7.52 -1.67
N ALA A 148 -21.09 6.58 -2.16
CA ALA A 148 -22.54 6.71 -2.17
C ALA A 148 -23.11 6.86 -0.76
N MET A 149 -22.64 6.03 0.18
CA MET A 149 -23.04 6.10 1.60
C MET A 149 -22.69 7.46 2.22
N LEU A 150 -21.47 7.96 2.03
CA LEU A 150 -21.04 9.25 2.56
C LEU A 150 -21.83 10.42 1.96
N ARG A 151 -22.15 10.36 0.66
CA ARG A 151 -22.99 11.37 -0.01
C ARG A 151 -24.45 11.31 0.46
N GLN A 152 -24.97 10.12 0.73
CA GLN A 152 -26.33 9.92 1.23
C GLN A 152 -26.47 10.45 2.66
N ILE A 153 -25.50 10.17 3.54
CA ILE A 153 -25.51 10.67 4.92
C ILE A 153 -25.31 12.20 4.95
N ALA A 154 -24.42 12.71 4.08
CA ALA A 154 -24.09 14.12 3.99
C ALA A 154 -23.80 14.78 5.36
N PRO A 155 -22.79 14.31 6.12
CA PRO A 155 -22.41 14.92 7.39
C PRO A 155 -21.70 16.27 7.20
N THR A 156 -21.41 16.98 8.29
CA THR A 156 -20.55 18.18 8.23
C THR A 156 -19.10 17.79 7.99
N ARG A 157 -18.63 16.73 8.64
CA ARG A 157 -17.34 16.08 8.40
C ARG A 157 -17.53 14.57 8.50
N ALA A 158 -16.76 13.82 7.72
CA ALA A 158 -16.69 12.38 7.84
C ALA A 158 -15.28 11.90 8.16
N HIS A 159 -15.19 10.88 8.99
CA HIS A 159 -13.95 10.25 9.42
C HIS A 159 -14.06 8.76 9.10
N VAL A 160 -13.17 8.24 8.26
CA VAL A 160 -13.18 6.84 7.82
C VAL A 160 -11.97 6.12 8.40
N ILE A 161 -12.21 5.11 9.22
CA ILE A 161 -11.16 4.28 9.85
C ILE A 161 -11.31 2.85 9.32
N LEU A 162 -10.34 2.36 8.56
CA LEU A 162 -10.42 1.02 7.97
C LEU A 162 -9.28 0.14 8.47
N ASP A 163 -9.64 -0.91 9.23
CA ASP A 163 -8.78 -2.01 9.62
C ASP A 163 -9.04 -3.24 8.74
N SER A 164 -8.55 -3.17 7.51
CA SER A 164 -8.58 -4.30 6.58
C SER A 164 -7.36 -4.28 5.68
N CYS A 165 -6.98 -5.44 5.17
CA CYS A 165 -5.97 -5.55 4.12
C CYS A 165 -6.40 -4.69 2.94
N ASN A 166 -5.44 -4.01 2.31
CA ASN A 166 -5.69 -3.24 1.08
C ASN A 166 -6.76 -2.14 1.19
N SER A 167 -7.12 -1.71 2.41
CA SER A 167 -8.14 -0.66 2.64
C SER A 167 -7.84 0.66 1.93
N PHE A 168 -6.57 0.90 1.62
CA PHE A 168 -6.10 1.99 0.77
C PHE A 168 -6.79 2.04 -0.61
N PHE A 169 -6.99 0.89 -1.26
CA PHE A 169 -7.62 0.80 -2.58
C PHE A 169 -9.14 0.91 -2.55
N VAL A 170 -9.76 0.78 -1.37
CA VAL A 170 -11.19 1.07 -1.17
C VAL A 170 -11.47 2.57 -1.35
N LEU A 171 -10.46 3.44 -1.28
CA LEU A 171 -10.63 4.87 -1.52
C LEU A 171 -9.93 5.36 -2.80
N ASN A 172 -8.97 4.58 -3.31
CA ASN A 172 -8.13 4.90 -4.45
C ASN A 172 -8.13 3.78 -5.49
N ALA A 173 -9.28 3.62 -6.17
CA ALA A 173 -9.42 2.74 -7.33
C ALA A 173 -8.32 2.98 -8.40
N ARG A 174 -7.68 1.91 -8.88
CA ARG A 174 -6.74 1.97 -10.00
C ARG A 174 -7.48 2.31 -11.28
N LYS A 175 -6.85 3.10 -12.17
CA LYS A 175 -7.33 3.28 -13.54
C LYS A 175 -6.81 2.13 -14.41
N PRO A 176 -7.61 1.62 -15.38
CA PRO A 176 -7.13 0.64 -16.35
C PRO A 176 -5.84 1.13 -17.04
N GLY A 177 -4.76 0.34 -16.96
CA GLY A 177 -3.45 0.67 -17.52
C GLY A 177 -2.60 1.67 -16.72
N GLY A 178 -3.03 2.06 -15.51
CA GLY A 178 -2.24 2.87 -14.56
C GLY A 178 -1.29 2.04 -13.69
N HIS A 179 -0.49 2.72 -12.87
CA HIS A 179 0.46 2.08 -11.95
C HIS A 179 -0.24 1.15 -10.94
N ARG A 180 0.42 0.06 -10.53
CA ARG A 180 -0.12 -0.87 -9.50
C ARG A 180 -0.07 -0.31 -8.08
N PHE A 181 0.75 0.71 -7.85
CA PHE A 181 0.85 1.45 -6.60
C PHE A 181 0.21 2.83 -6.71
N ALA A 182 -0.03 3.47 -5.57
CA ALA A 182 -0.29 4.91 -5.55
C ALA A 182 0.62 5.62 -4.55
N THR A 183 0.86 6.89 -4.84
CA THR A 183 1.61 7.81 -3.98
C THR A 183 0.65 8.70 -3.18
N PRO A 184 1.07 9.28 -2.04
CA PRO A 184 0.29 10.26 -1.30
C PRO A 184 -0.27 11.39 -2.19
N GLU A 185 0.48 11.83 -3.20
CA GLU A 185 0.08 12.91 -4.11
C GLU A 185 -1.10 12.52 -5.01
N ASP A 186 -1.11 11.29 -5.52
CA ASP A 186 -2.21 10.78 -6.35
C ASP A 186 -3.51 10.64 -5.55
N VAL A 187 -3.38 10.27 -4.27
CA VAL A 187 -4.51 10.18 -3.33
C VAL A 187 -5.04 11.57 -2.98
N VAL A 188 -4.16 12.51 -2.64
CA VAL A 188 -4.56 13.89 -2.30
C VAL A 188 -5.33 14.51 -3.45
N ARG A 189 -4.88 14.29 -4.70
CA ARG A 189 -5.54 14.80 -5.90
C ARG A 189 -6.92 14.15 -6.12
N SER A 190 -7.01 12.82 -6.05
CA SER A 190 -8.25 12.10 -6.38
C SER A 190 -9.31 12.17 -5.26
N LEU A 191 -8.91 12.03 -4.01
CA LEU A 191 -9.80 12.06 -2.84
C LEU A 191 -10.19 13.50 -2.49
N GLY A 192 -9.23 14.43 -2.52
CA GLY A 192 -9.48 15.84 -2.19
C GLY A 192 -10.43 16.55 -3.15
N GLN A 193 -10.46 16.14 -4.43
CA GLN A 193 -11.42 16.66 -5.40
C GLN A 193 -12.84 16.10 -5.23
N ARG A 194 -12.96 14.82 -4.84
CA ARG A 194 -14.26 14.12 -4.78
C ARG A 194 -14.95 14.22 -3.41
N LEU A 195 -14.16 14.26 -2.34
CA LEU A 195 -14.55 14.18 -0.93
C LEU A 195 -13.68 15.11 -0.07
N PRO A 196 -13.80 16.44 -0.20
CA PRO A 196 -12.94 17.39 0.50
C PRO A 196 -13.09 17.34 2.03
N ASP A 197 -14.31 17.11 2.55
CA ASP A 197 -14.62 17.11 3.99
C ASP A 197 -14.45 15.75 4.67
N VAL A 198 -13.84 14.78 3.96
CA VAL A 198 -13.60 13.44 4.46
C VAL A 198 -12.14 13.29 4.86
N GLY A 199 -11.93 12.91 6.11
CA GLY A 199 -10.65 12.42 6.59
C GLY A 199 -10.64 10.90 6.67
N VAL A 200 -9.46 10.31 6.48
CA VAL A 200 -9.26 8.88 6.34
C VAL A 200 -8.04 8.44 7.16
N PHE A 201 -8.16 7.31 7.85
CA PHE A 201 -7.11 6.67 8.63
C PHE A 201 -7.13 5.16 8.33
N LEU A 202 -6.20 4.72 7.50
CA LEU A 202 -6.28 3.44 6.81
C LEU A 202 -5.08 2.55 7.14
N SER A 203 -5.34 1.26 7.38
CA SER A 203 -4.30 0.24 7.33
C SER A 203 -3.95 -0.07 5.87
N THR A 204 -2.70 0.18 5.48
CA THR A 204 -2.21 0.00 4.09
C THR A 204 -1.35 -1.24 3.89
N SER A 205 -1.18 -2.05 4.94
CA SER A 205 -0.49 -3.33 4.83
C SER A 205 -1.27 -4.26 3.91
N ALA A 206 -0.70 -4.55 2.74
CA ALA A 206 -1.30 -5.40 1.71
C ALA A 206 -1.41 -6.89 2.11
N GLU A 207 -0.72 -7.27 3.18
CA GLU A 207 -0.61 -8.66 3.67
C GLU A 207 -0.78 -8.77 5.18
N ALA A 208 -1.69 -7.99 5.76
CA ALA A 208 -2.20 -8.36 7.07
C ALA A 208 -3.14 -9.59 6.96
N GLU A 209 -2.77 -10.61 6.16
CA GLU A 209 -3.36 -11.93 6.27
C GLU A 209 -3.21 -12.37 7.72
N VAL A 210 -4.31 -12.31 8.46
CA VAL A 210 -4.56 -13.16 9.62
C VAL A 210 -3.51 -12.99 10.73
N TYR A 211 -3.26 -11.75 11.15
CA TYR A 211 -2.54 -11.54 12.41
C TYR A 211 -3.47 -10.84 13.39
N GLU A 212 -4.51 -11.57 13.75
CA GLU A 212 -5.31 -11.40 14.95
C GLU A 212 -4.59 -12.10 16.12
N TRP A 213 -4.36 -11.36 17.20
CA TRP A 213 -3.44 -11.80 18.26
C TRP A 213 -4.26 -12.25 19.45
N SER A 214 -4.21 -13.54 19.78
CA SER A 214 -5.05 -14.11 20.85
C SER A 214 -4.85 -13.47 22.21
N GLU A 215 -3.67 -12.90 22.48
CA GLU A 215 -3.40 -12.15 23.71
C GLU A 215 -4.02 -10.74 23.73
N LEU A 216 -4.22 -10.12 22.57
CA LEU A 216 -4.92 -8.82 22.43
C LEU A 216 -6.43 -9.01 22.21
N GLN A 217 -6.83 -10.17 21.69
CA GLN A 217 -8.16 -10.43 21.13
C GLN A 217 -8.58 -9.28 20.21
N SER A 218 -7.70 -8.96 19.26
CA SER A 218 -7.76 -7.78 18.38
C SER A 218 -6.70 -7.89 17.28
N GLY A 219 -6.91 -7.19 16.17
CA GLY A 219 -5.83 -6.84 15.24
C GLY A 219 -4.87 -5.81 15.87
N ILE A 220 -3.57 -5.84 15.49
CA ILE A 220 -2.56 -4.89 16.03
C ILE A 220 -2.95 -3.43 15.74
N PHE A 221 -3.37 -3.15 14.52
CA PHE A 221 -3.79 -1.81 14.09
C PHE A 221 -4.97 -1.33 14.95
N SER A 222 -6.04 -2.12 15.01
CA SER A 222 -7.22 -1.83 15.81
C SER A 222 -6.89 -1.54 17.28
N HIS A 223 -6.03 -2.35 17.89
CA HIS A 223 -5.59 -2.15 19.27
C HIS A 223 -4.82 -0.85 19.49
N ALA A 224 -3.85 -0.56 18.61
CA ALA A 224 -3.06 0.66 18.67
C ALA A 224 -3.92 1.90 18.41
N VAL A 225 -4.84 1.84 17.44
CA VAL A 225 -5.78 2.92 17.15
C VAL A 225 -6.64 3.23 18.38
N ARG A 226 -7.30 2.23 18.97
CA ARG A 226 -8.13 2.47 20.17
C ARG A 226 -7.33 2.97 21.36
N SER A 227 -6.13 2.45 21.58
CA SER A 227 -5.23 2.94 22.64
C SER A 227 -4.89 4.41 22.42
N GLY A 228 -4.57 4.79 21.19
CA GLY A 228 -4.32 6.17 20.78
C GLY A 228 -5.54 7.07 20.97
N LEU A 229 -6.71 6.65 20.46
CA LEU A 229 -7.99 7.36 20.59
C LEU A 229 -8.46 7.53 22.03
N ALA A 230 -8.04 6.65 22.95
CA ALA A 230 -8.30 6.82 24.37
C ALA A 230 -7.47 7.95 25.01
N GLY A 231 -6.50 8.52 24.28
CA GLY A 231 -5.66 9.63 24.72
C GLY A 231 -4.17 9.31 24.79
N ALA A 232 -3.75 8.08 24.52
CA ALA A 232 -2.33 7.74 24.52
C ALA A 232 -1.54 8.40 23.36
N ALA A 233 -2.24 8.83 22.30
CA ALA A 233 -1.65 9.50 21.15
C ALA A 233 -1.64 11.04 21.25
N ASP A 234 -2.32 11.65 22.24
CA ASP A 234 -2.32 13.11 22.44
C ASP A 234 -0.94 13.57 22.92
N ALA A 235 -0.04 13.84 21.96
CA ALA A 235 1.36 14.10 22.22
C ALA A 235 1.59 15.57 22.60
N ASN A 236 0.74 16.47 22.10
CA ASN A 236 0.83 17.90 22.37
C ASN A 236 0.02 18.34 23.61
N GLY A 237 -0.85 17.47 24.15
CA GLY A 237 -1.66 17.72 25.34
C GLY A 237 -2.85 18.66 25.11
N ASP A 238 -3.31 18.82 23.86
CA ASP A 238 -4.39 19.75 23.52
C ASP A 238 -5.80 19.18 23.78
N GLY A 239 -5.89 17.93 24.25
CA GLY A 239 -7.15 17.26 24.55
C GLY A 239 -7.88 16.75 23.30
N ALA A 240 -7.18 16.64 22.19
CA ALA A 240 -7.62 15.96 20.98
C ALA A 240 -6.50 15.05 20.45
N VAL A 241 -6.89 14.08 19.63
CA VAL A 241 -5.95 13.24 18.89
C VAL A 241 -6.08 13.60 17.42
N SER A 242 -5.02 14.15 16.84
CA SER A 242 -4.95 14.43 15.40
C SER A 242 -4.66 13.18 14.57
N TYR A 243 -4.92 13.25 13.25
CA TYR A 243 -4.57 12.14 12.34
C TYR A 243 -3.06 11.85 12.35
N GLU A 244 -2.25 12.91 12.45
CA GLU A 244 -0.79 12.82 12.45
C GLU A 244 -0.23 12.22 13.73
N GLU A 245 -0.76 12.63 14.89
CA GLU A 245 -0.40 12.04 16.18
C GLU A 245 -0.76 10.57 16.25
N LEU A 246 -1.96 10.19 15.78
CA LEU A 246 -2.36 8.79 15.77
C LEU A 246 -1.48 7.96 14.83
N ALA A 247 -1.09 8.51 13.67
CA ALA A 247 -0.16 7.83 12.76
C ALA A 247 1.22 7.63 13.41
N ALA A 248 1.76 8.67 14.04
CA ALA A 248 3.03 8.61 14.75
C ALA A 248 3.00 7.63 15.94
N PHE A 249 1.87 7.57 16.65
CA PHE A 249 1.66 6.65 17.76
C PHE A 249 1.68 5.19 17.29
N VAL A 250 0.95 4.86 16.21
CA VAL A 250 0.92 3.51 15.64
C VAL A 250 2.30 3.10 15.09
N ASP A 251 3.00 4.00 14.42
CA ASP A 251 4.37 3.77 13.92
C ASP A 251 5.33 3.48 15.09
N THR A 252 5.32 4.32 16.12
CA THR A 252 6.16 4.16 17.31
C THR A 252 5.84 2.89 18.08
N ALA A 253 4.55 2.58 18.27
CA ALA A 253 4.08 1.41 18.99
C ALA A 253 4.52 0.10 18.33
N SER A 254 4.64 0.08 17.00
CA SER A 254 4.99 -1.13 16.23
C SER A 254 6.45 -1.19 15.77
N ALA A 255 7.25 -0.15 16.05
CA ALA A 255 8.60 0.02 15.51
C ALA A 255 9.57 -1.13 15.82
N ASP A 256 9.44 -1.78 16.98
CA ASP A 256 10.36 -2.84 17.42
C ASP A 256 9.87 -4.25 17.05
N ILE A 257 8.74 -4.38 16.36
CA ILE A 257 8.30 -5.66 15.80
C ILE A 257 9.32 -6.11 14.75
N LYS A 258 10.02 -7.23 14.98
CA LYS A 258 11.18 -7.64 14.16
C LYS A 258 10.85 -7.86 12.68
N ASN A 259 9.70 -8.45 12.39
CA ASN A 259 9.26 -8.67 11.01
C ASN A 259 8.48 -7.43 10.52
N PRO A 260 9.00 -6.70 9.52
CA PRO A 260 8.35 -5.48 9.04
C PRO A 260 6.96 -5.72 8.42
N ALA A 261 6.63 -6.95 7.99
CA ALA A 261 5.27 -7.25 7.51
C ALA A 261 4.22 -7.28 8.62
N TYR A 262 4.64 -7.41 9.88
CA TYR A 262 3.73 -7.35 11.03
C TYR A 262 3.56 -5.92 11.57
N ARG A 263 4.27 -4.94 10.98
CA ARG A 263 4.11 -3.53 11.34
C ARG A 263 2.95 -2.94 10.52
N PRO A 264 1.90 -2.39 11.16
CA PRO A 264 0.86 -1.68 10.44
C PRO A 264 1.46 -0.49 9.69
N LYS A 265 1.28 -0.44 8.37
CA LYS A 265 1.56 0.77 7.60
C LYS A 265 0.30 1.63 7.59
N VAL A 266 0.42 2.90 7.98
CA VAL A 266 -0.74 3.79 8.11
C VAL A 266 -0.75 4.81 6.99
N TYR A 267 -1.91 5.01 6.37
CA TYR A 267 -2.19 6.20 5.58
C TYR A 267 -3.19 7.07 6.34
N ALA A 268 -2.78 8.29 6.67
CA ALA A 268 -3.57 9.24 7.43
C ALA A 268 -3.69 10.56 6.67
N ARG A 269 -4.92 11.05 6.51
CA ARG A 269 -5.22 12.34 5.90
C ARG A 269 -6.48 12.89 6.53
N GLY A 270 -6.41 14.04 7.21
CA GLY A 270 -7.61 14.68 7.74
C GLY A 270 -8.44 15.43 6.68
N PRO A 271 -9.64 15.91 7.06
CA PRO A 271 -10.49 16.72 6.20
C PRO A 271 -9.73 17.93 5.61
N GLY A 272 -10.00 18.26 4.35
CA GLY A 272 -9.29 19.30 3.61
C GLY A 272 -7.81 18.97 3.32
N GLY A 273 -7.37 17.73 3.55
CA GLY A 273 -5.98 17.31 3.38
C GLY A 273 -5.05 17.69 4.53
N LYS A 274 -5.59 18.05 5.69
CA LYS A 274 -4.80 18.49 6.86
C LYS A 274 -4.63 17.35 7.86
N SER A 275 -3.44 16.76 7.96
CA SER A 275 -3.12 15.70 8.94
C SER A 275 -3.17 16.19 10.40
N SER A 276 -2.93 17.48 10.63
CA SER A 276 -3.05 18.11 11.95
C SER A 276 -4.50 18.36 12.41
N ALA A 277 -5.50 18.05 11.57
CA ALA A 277 -6.91 18.17 11.99
C ALA A 277 -7.21 17.16 13.11
N PRO A 278 -8.06 17.51 14.10
CA PRO A 278 -8.47 16.57 15.13
C PRO A 278 -9.29 15.43 14.51
N LEU A 279 -8.87 14.19 14.75
CA LEU A 279 -9.62 12.97 14.43
C LEU A 279 -10.59 12.64 15.56
N PHE A 280 -10.21 12.84 16.82
CA PHE A 280 -11.03 12.47 17.97
C PHE A 280 -10.85 13.51 19.08
N SER A 281 -11.95 14.07 19.59
CA SER A 281 -11.92 15.10 20.64
C SER A 281 -12.16 14.46 22.01
N LEU A 282 -11.20 14.57 22.92
CA LEU A 282 -11.29 14.06 24.28
C LEU A 282 -11.92 15.09 25.24
N ALA A 283 -12.07 16.33 24.78
CA ALA A 283 -12.67 17.42 25.54
C ALA A 283 -14.18 17.23 25.75
N THR A 284 -14.87 16.60 24.79
CA THR A 284 -16.31 16.27 24.87
C THR A 284 -16.58 14.90 25.47
N ALA A 285 -15.52 14.18 25.87
CA ALA A 285 -15.66 12.80 26.31
C ALA A 285 -16.31 12.69 27.71
N THR A 286 -17.39 11.92 27.80
CA THR A 286 -18.03 11.48 29.04
C THR A 286 -17.45 10.12 29.43
N ALA A 287 -16.31 10.12 30.11
CA ALA A 287 -15.53 8.94 30.44
C ALA A 287 -14.72 9.14 31.72
N THR A 288 -14.38 8.04 32.40
CA THR A 288 -13.48 8.08 33.55
C THR A 288 -12.12 8.62 33.11
N ARG A 289 -11.62 9.65 33.80
CA ARG A 289 -10.33 10.26 33.51
C ARG A 289 -9.23 9.55 34.30
N LEU A 290 -8.22 9.03 33.59
CA LEU A 290 -7.00 8.53 34.20
C LEU A 290 -5.82 9.40 33.80
N THR A 291 -5.26 10.15 34.75
CA THR A 291 -4.09 11.01 34.51
C THR A 291 -2.81 10.34 35.00
N LEU A 292 -1.79 10.35 34.14
CA LEU A 292 -0.47 9.81 34.44
C LEU A 292 0.45 10.89 35.03
N ASP A 293 1.38 10.46 35.88
CA ASP A 293 2.42 11.35 36.39
C ASP A 293 3.28 11.86 35.24
N ARG A 294 3.40 13.18 35.13
CA ARG A 294 4.17 13.84 34.08
C ARG A 294 5.63 13.41 34.11
N ASP A 295 6.27 13.41 35.27
CA ASP A 295 7.73 13.33 35.38
C ASP A 295 8.27 11.91 35.21
N THR A 296 7.40 10.91 35.32
CA THR A 296 7.77 9.50 35.24
C THR A 296 7.51 8.94 33.84
N ALA A 297 8.50 8.23 33.29
CA ALA A 297 8.26 7.38 32.12
C ALA A 297 7.46 6.14 32.57
N THR A 298 6.32 5.89 31.94
CA THR A 298 5.38 4.87 32.40
C THR A 298 4.92 4.01 31.23
N ARG A 299 5.22 2.71 31.29
CA ARG A 299 4.58 1.71 30.44
C ARG A 299 3.47 1.03 31.23
N LEU A 300 2.27 0.99 30.66
CA LEU A 300 1.13 0.37 31.31
C LEU A 300 0.22 -0.38 30.34
N THR A 301 -0.54 -1.30 30.91
CA THR A 301 -1.63 -2.03 30.28
C THR A 301 -2.89 -1.85 31.12
N ILE A 302 -4.01 -1.51 30.50
CA ILE A 302 -5.33 -1.46 31.14
C ILE A 302 -6.15 -2.66 30.68
N ARG A 303 -6.66 -3.41 31.66
CA ARG A 303 -7.55 -4.54 31.44
C ARG A 303 -8.91 -4.30 32.06
N ASP A 304 -9.95 -4.94 31.51
CA ASP A 304 -11.25 -4.98 32.18
C ASP A 304 -11.28 -6.03 33.30
N ARG A 305 -12.44 -6.18 33.94
CA ARG A 305 -12.65 -7.15 35.02
C ARG A 305 -12.49 -8.61 34.58
N GLU A 306 -12.62 -8.89 33.28
CA GLU A 306 -12.45 -10.24 32.70
C GLU A 306 -11.00 -10.50 32.28
N GLY A 307 -10.12 -9.52 32.49
CA GLY A 307 -8.71 -9.60 32.11
C GLY A 307 -8.46 -9.31 30.64
N LEU A 308 -9.47 -8.86 29.88
CA LEU A 308 -9.26 -8.47 28.48
C LEU A 308 -8.37 -7.25 28.41
N ARG A 309 -7.44 -7.23 27.46
CA ARG A 309 -6.52 -6.12 27.25
C ARG A 309 -7.17 -5.05 26.36
N TRP A 310 -7.28 -3.83 26.86
CA TRP A 310 -8.02 -2.76 26.19
C TRP A 310 -7.15 -1.59 25.72
N ILE A 311 -6.23 -1.13 26.58
CA ILE A 311 -5.38 0.02 26.30
C ILE A 311 -3.94 -0.33 26.66
N ASP A 312 -3.01 0.00 25.77
CA ASP A 312 -1.59 -0.04 26.04
C ASP A 312 -0.92 1.27 25.66
N LEU A 313 0.06 1.64 26.45
CA LEU A 313 0.92 2.77 26.15
C LEU A 313 2.27 2.63 26.82
N ASN A 314 3.22 3.38 26.29
CA ASN A 314 4.50 3.63 26.92
C ASN A 314 4.75 5.13 26.80
N LYS A 315 4.75 5.83 27.93
CA LYS A 315 4.79 7.28 28.01
C LYS A 315 6.22 7.76 28.20
N GLU A 316 6.61 8.81 27.47
CA GLU A 316 7.84 9.55 27.76
C GLU A 316 7.81 10.26 29.14
N ALA A 317 8.97 10.34 29.79
CA ALA A 317 9.12 11.24 30.93
C ALA A 317 8.92 12.70 30.45
N GLY A 318 8.17 13.50 31.22
CA GLY A 318 7.83 14.88 30.89
C GLY A 318 6.55 15.07 30.06
N ALA A 319 5.99 14.00 29.48
CA ALA A 319 4.75 14.04 28.70
C ALA A 319 3.51 14.07 29.60
N ASP A 320 2.55 14.95 29.30
CA ASP A 320 1.26 15.03 29.97
C ASP A 320 0.27 14.11 29.24
N VAL A 321 0.00 12.91 29.80
CA VAL A 321 -0.96 11.95 29.21
C VAL A 321 -2.17 11.79 30.11
N THR A 322 -3.35 11.96 29.50
CA THR A 322 -4.64 11.74 30.14
C THR A 322 -5.48 10.81 29.30
N LEU A 323 -5.87 9.67 29.87
CA LEU A 323 -6.75 8.71 29.22
C LEU A 323 -8.22 8.96 29.53
N ARG A 324 -9.08 8.67 28.56
CA ARG A 324 -10.54 8.61 28.65
C ARG A 324 -10.96 7.15 28.59
N LEU A 325 -11.23 6.57 29.76
CA LEU A 325 -11.54 5.15 29.88
C LEU A 325 -13.05 4.93 29.65
N PRO A 326 -13.44 4.05 28.71
CA PRO A 326 -14.84 3.63 28.58
C PRO A 326 -15.38 3.07 29.90
N ALA A 327 -16.70 3.16 30.09
CA ALA A 327 -17.35 2.68 31.32
C ALA A 327 -17.09 1.18 31.61
N THR A 328 -16.80 0.38 30.58
CA THR A 328 -16.42 -1.04 30.72
C THR A 328 -15.11 -1.24 31.50
N LEU A 329 -14.26 -0.21 31.59
CA LEU A 329 -12.98 -0.23 32.30
C LEU A 329 -13.05 0.35 33.71
N ALA A 330 -14.23 0.78 34.17
CA ALA A 330 -14.37 1.47 35.45
C ALA A 330 -13.92 0.61 36.65
N ASP A 331 -14.09 -0.71 36.55
CA ASP A 331 -13.67 -1.71 37.56
C ASP A 331 -12.46 -2.54 37.10
N GLY A 332 -11.70 -2.02 36.12
CA GLY A 332 -10.57 -2.70 35.51
C GLY A 332 -9.29 -2.73 36.36
N THR A 333 -8.22 -3.26 35.78
CA THR A 333 -6.88 -3.27 36.40
C THR A 333 -5.88 -2.47 35.58
N VAL A 334 -4.96 -1.78 36.27
CA VAL A 334 -3.83 -1.07 35.66
C VAL A 334 -2.55 -1.79 36.04
N GLU A 335 -1.89 -2.35 35.04
CA GLU A 335 -0.61 -3.05 35.16
C GLU A 335 0.50 -2.10 34.70
N GLU A 336 1.38 -1.66 35.61
CA GLU A 336 2.55 -0.86 35.23
C GLU A 336 3.79 -1.77 35.13
N TYR A 337 4.64 -1.52 34.14
CA TYR A 337 5.84 -2.32 33.93
C TYR A 337 7.03 -1.64 34.58
N GLU A 338 7.79 -2.39 35.38
CA GLU A 338 9.06 -1.89 35.91
C GLU A 338 10.07 -1.73 34.76
N LEU A 339 10.54 -0.51 34.55
CA LEU A 339 11.64 -0.22 33.64
C LEU A 339 12.97 -0.31 34.42
N PRO A 340 14.02 -0.99 33.91
CA PRO A 340 14.15 -1.66 32.61
C PRO A 340 13.79 -3.17 32.64
N SER A 341 13.37 -3.71 33.78
CA SER A 341 13.20 -5.15 34.02
C SER A 341 12.04 -5.79 33.22
N ARG A 342 11.19 -4.98 32.57
CA ARG A 342 10.06 -5.37 31.68
C ARG A 342 9.08 -6.36 32.30
N LYS A 343 9.14 -6.57 33.60
CA LYS A 343 8.17 -7.39 34.32
C LYS A 343 6.94 -6.55 34.62
N PRO A 344 5.73 -7.00 34.23
CA PRO A 344 4.52 -6.34 34.67
C PRO A 344 4.43 -6.48 36.18
N ARG A 345 4.19 -5.37 36.86
CA ARG A 345 3.72 -5.37 38.25
C ARG A 345 2.28 -4.90 38.19
N VAL A 346 1.35 -5.68 38.74
CA VAL A 346 0.00 -5.16 38.96
C VAL A 346 0.13 -4.11 40.04
N VAL A 347 0.15 -2.85 39.64
CA VAL A 347 0.37 -1.77 40.58
C VAL A 347 -0.96 -1.42 41.25
N ARG A 348 -2.07 -1.34 40.51
CA ARG A 348 -3.33 -0.77 41.00
C ARG A 348 -4.59 -1.39 40.36
N ARG A 349 -5.69 -1.42 41.11
CA ARG A 349 -7.05 -1.69 40.57
C ARG A 349 -7.80 -0.37 40.43
N LEU A 350 -8.47 -0.16 39.29
CA LEU A 350 -9.38 0.97 39.13
C LEU A 350 -10.63 0.68 39.96
N THR A 351 -10.92 1.55 40.92
CA THR A 351 -12.21 1.59 41.61
C THR A 351 -12.85 2.93 41.27
N THR A 352 -14.10 2.88 40.85
CA THR A 352 -14.92 3.94 40.24
C THR A 352 -14.90 5.31 40.94
N ASP A 353 -13.82 6.08 40.77
CA ASP A 353 -13.84 7.53 40.93
C ASP A 353 -13.83 8.19 39.54
N GLU A 354 -14.69 9.19 39.31
CA GLU A 354 -14.90 9.84 38.00
C GLU A 354 -13.61 10.50 37.42
N SER A 355 -12.63 10.76 38.28
CA SER A 355 -11.29 11.19 37.90
C SER A 355 -10.28 10.61 38.90
N ALA A 356 -9.39 9.75 38.42
CA ALA A 356 -8.31 9.19 39.22
C ALA A 356 -6.95 9.60 38.65
N ALA A 357 -6.06 10.09 39.50
CA ALA A 357 -4.65 10.07 39.17
C ALA A 357 -4.16 8.63 39.37
N VAL A 358 -3.26 8.13 38.52
CA VAL A 358 -2.69 6.79 38.75
C VAL A 358 -2.10 6.70 40.15
N ALA A 359 -1.44 7.75 40.64
CA ALA A 359 -0.88 7.82 41.99
C ALA A 359 -1.91 7.59 43.13
N THR A 360 -3.20 7.86 42.92
CA THR A 360 -4.25 7.81 43.95
C THR A 360 -5.03 6.48 43.98
N LEU A 361 -4.80 5.56 43.04
CA LEU A 361 -5.51 4.27 43.01
C LEU A 361 -5.05 3.33 44.13
N ALA A 362 -5.96 2.49 44.64
CA ALA A 362 -5.61 1.53 45.69
C ALA A 362 -4.58 0.49 45.18
N PRO A 363 -3.48 0.26 45.91
CA PRO A 363 -2.53 -0.79 45.56
C PRO A 363 -3.19 -2.17 45.68
N ALA A 364 -3.11 -2.97 44.62
CA ALA A 364 -3.50 -4.37 44.69
C ALA A 364 -2.34 -5.18 45.30
N ALA A 365 -2.65 -6.25 46.06
CA ALA A 365 -1.62 -7.22 46.42
C ALA A 365 -1.01 -7.73 45.11
N ALA A 366 0.31 -7.63 44.97
CA ALA A 366 1.01 -8.09 43.79
C ALA A 366 0.80 -9.61 43.71
N ASP A 367 -0.09 -10.07 42.84
CA ASP A 367 -0.17 -11.47 42.52
C ASP A 367 1.10 -11.81 41.74
N GLU A 368 2.05 -12.47 42.40
CA GLU A 368 3.22 -13.10 41.78
C GLU A 368 2.82 -14.30 40.90
N SER A 369 1.55 -14.39 40.46
CA SER A 369 1.08 -15.38 39.51
C SER A 369 1.75 -15.11 38.17
N ALA A 370 2.95 -15.65 38.08
CA ALA A 370 3.81 -15.64 36.93
C ALA A 370 3.02 -16.10 35.72
N THR A 371 2.82 -15.19 34.78
CA THR A 371 2.49 -15.50 33.39
C THR A 371 3.70 -16.20 32.77
N ARG A 372 3.99 -17.44 33.18
CA ARG A 372 4.82 -18.36 32.39
C ARG A 372 3.93 -18.89 31.29
N GLY A 373 3.90 -18.16 30.19
CA GLY A 373 3.17 -18.50 28.97
C GLY A 373 3.80 -17.80 27.75
N PRO A 374 3.20 -17.90 26.56
CA PRO A 374 3.69 -17.34 25.29
C PRO A 374 3.94 -15.81 25.25
N ALA A 375 3.70 -15.12 26.36
CA ALA A 375 3.83 -13.68 26.61
C ALA A 375 5.17 -13.06 26.17
N ASP A 376 6.23 -13.87 26.03
CA ASP A 376 7.55 -13.44 25.56
C ASP A 376 7.57 -12.86 24.13
N ARG A 377 6.56 -13.17 23.28
CA ARG A 377 6.53 -12.71 21.87
C ARG A 377 6.01 -11.28 21.68
N PHE A 378 5.50 -10.63 22.74
CA PHE A 378 4.71 -9.39 22.66
C PHE A 378 5.38 -8.18 23.30
N HIS A 379 6.59 -8.36 23.87
CA HIS A 379 7.36 -7.25 24.46
C HIS A 379 7.67 -6.12 23.48
N ALA A 380 7.71 -6.42 22.18
CA ALA A 380 8.05 -5.46 21.13
C ALA A 380 6.97 -4.41 20.84
N LEU A 381 5.69 -4.70 21.15
CA LEU A 381 4.60 -3.74 20.94
C LEU A 381 4.56 -2.74 22.10
N PHE A 382 4.50 -1.45 21.79
CA PHE A 382 4.62 -0.34 22.73
C PHE A 382 5.95 -0.38 23.53
N ASP A 383 7.02 -0.94 22.97
CA ASP A 383 8.32 -0.98 23.65
C ASP A 383 9.02 0.38 23.64
N ARG A 384 8.80 1.18 22.60
CA ARG A 384 9.26 2.56 22.53
C ARG A 384 8.31 3.49 23.26
N PRO A 385 8.82 4.44 24.07
CA PRO A 385 7.98 5.47 24.65
C PRO A 385 7.49 6.41 23.54
N PHE A 386 6.27 6.92 23.73
CA PHE A 386 5.64 7.92 22.88
C PHE A 386 5.29 9.16 23.71
N GLY A 387 5.38 10.32 23.08
CA GLY A 387 5.20 11.63 23.66
C GLY A 387 5.69 12.72 22.69
N PRO A 388 5.87 13.97 23.18
CA PRO A 388 6.29 15.09 22.35
C PRO A 388 7.60 14.84 21.57
N HIS A 389 8.56 14.12 22.15
CA HIS A 389 9.85 13.88 21.50
C HIS A 389 9.74 12.87 20.35
N ALA A 390 9.11 11.71 20.60
CA ALA A 390 8.80 10.72 19.57
C ALA A 390 7.96 11.33 18.43
N PHE A 391 6.97 12.16 18.77
CA PHE A 391 6.14 12.83 17.76
C PHE A 391 6.92 13.84 16.91
N ALA A 392 7.80 14.64 17.53
CA ALA A 392 8.68 15.55 16.79
C ALA A 392 9.68 14.79 15.90
N ALA A 393 10.20 13.66 16.38
CA ALA A 393 11.09 12.81 15.59
C ALA A 393 10.38 12.19 14.38
N TYR A 394 9.12 11.75 14.54
CA TYR A 394 8.29 11.27 13.45
C TYR A 394 8.05 12.36 12.40
N GLN A 395 7.70 13.59 12.81
CA GLN A 395 7.53 14.73 11.90
C GLN A 395 8.83 15.05 11.14
N ALA A 396 9.97 15.06 11.84
CA ALA A 396 11.27 15.30 11.21
C ALA A 396 11.63 14.21 10.20
N ALA A 397 11.33 12.94 10.50
CA ALA A 397 11.54 11.83 9.57
C ALA A 397 10.62 11.94 8.35
N ALA A 398 9.35 12.32 8.53
CA ALA A 398 8.38 12.47 7.45
C ALA A 398 8.78 13.55 6.43
N LEU A 399 9.49 14.61 6.85
CA LEU A 399 10.00 15.65 5.95
C LEU A 399 11.11 15.16 4.99
N HIS A 400 11.81 14.10 5.36
CA HIS A 400 12.95 13.56 4.61
C HIS A 400 12.70 12.18 4.02
N ALA A 401 11.57 11.56 4.35
CA ALA A 401 11.20 10.26 3.85
C ALA A 401 10.85 10.33 2.35
N PRO A 402 11.29 9.36 1.54
CA PRO A 402 10.76 9.23 0.19
C PRO A 402 9.23 9.00 0.25
N PRO A 403 8.48 9.43 -0.77
CA PRO A 403 7.03 9.29 -0.77
C PRO A 403 6.66 7.82 -0.57
N ALA A 404 5.83 7.56 0.45
CA ALA A 404 5.39 6.22 0.77
C ALA A 404 4.67 5.60 -0.44
N VAL A 405 5.01 4.36 -0.75
CA VAL A 405 4.36 3.60 -1.82
C VAL A 405 3.34 2.67 -1.19
N PHE A 406 2.07 2.85 -1.56
CA PHE A 406 0.97 2.05 -1.02
C PHE A 406 0.47 1.03 -2.02
N GLY A 407 0.06 -0.12 -1.49
CA GLY A 407 -0.72 -1.10 -2.24
C GLY A 407 0.06 -2.08 -3.11
N ILE A 408 1.34 -2.26 -2.80
CA ILE A 408 2.16 -3.37 -3.30
C ILE A 408 2.21 -4.47 -2.23
N SER A 409 1.83 -5.69 -2.59
CA SER A 409 1.98 -6.88 -1.74
C SER A 409 3.37 -7.52 -1.88
N ARG A 410 3.74 -8.44 -0.99
CA ARG A 410 4.88 -9.35 -1.24
C ARG A 410 4.57 -10.26 -2.40
N ASP A 411 3.33 -10.70 -2.60
CA ASP A 411 2.94 -11.42 -3.83
C ASP A 411 3.30 -10.61 -5.09
N ASP A 412 3.04 -9.30 -5.12
CA ASP A 412 3.46 -8.42 -6.21
C ASP A 412 5.00 -8.30 -6.28
N THR A 413 5.69 -8.27 -5.13
CA THR A 413 7.16 -8.24 -5.06
C THR A 413 7.79 -9.52 -5.62
N ASP A 414 7.34 -10.69 -5.15
CA ASP A 414 7.79 -12.02 -5.56
C ASP A 414 7.47 -12.25 -7.04
N ARG A 415 6.30 -11.81 -7.49
CA ARG A 415 5.92 -11.86 -8.89
C ARG A 415 6.84 -11.00 -9.75
N MET A 416 7.10 -9.75 -9.36
CA MET A 416 8.04 -8.87 -10.06
C MET A 416 9.41 -9.51 -10.13
N GLN A 417 9.89 -10.09 -9.01
CA GLN A 417 11.15 -10.81 -8.94
C GLN A 417 11.20 -11.98 -9.92
N GLN A 418 10.14 -12.81 -9.96
CA GLN A 418 10.04 -13.95 -10.86
C GLN A 418 10.02 -13.51 -12.33
N MET A 419 9.25 -12.47 -12.66
CA MET A 419 9.16 -11.93 -14.02
C MET A 419 10.50 -11.34 -14.47
N LEU A 420 11.17 -10.54 -13.64
CA LEU A 420 12.50 -9.97 -13.93
C LEU A 420 13.56 -11.07 -14.08
N SER A 421 13.52 -12.08 -13.23
CA SER A 421 14.45 -13.21 -13.31
C SER A 421 14.27 -13.96 -14.63
N HIS A 422 13.02 -14.27 -14.99
CA HIS A 422 12.72 -14.98 -16.23
C HIS A 422 13.12 -14.18 -17.48
N VAL A 423 12.77 -12.88 -17.53
CA VAL A 423 13.09 -12.02 -18.67
C VAL A 423 14.59 -11.76 -18.77
N GLY A 424 15.26 -11.53 -17.63
CA GLY A 424 16.71 -11.39 -17.57
C GLY A 424 17.43 -12.63 -18.11
N ASP A 425 16.97 -13.82 -17.76
CA ASP A 425 17.56 -15.08 -18.23
C ASP A 425 17.29 -15.35 -19.73
N LEU A 426 16.14 -14.92 -20.25
CA LEU A 426 15.84 -14.98 -21.68
C LEU A 426 16.73 -14.04 -22.49
N GLU A 427 16.88 -12.79 -22.04
CA GLU A 427 17.74 -11.81 -22.71
C GLU A 427 19.22 -12.18 -22.60
N HIS A 428 19.65 -12.72 -21.45
CA HIS A 428 20.99 -13.25 -21.26
C HIS A 428 21.32 -14.33 -22.29
N ARG A 429 20.45 -15.33 -22.40
CA ARG A 429 20.60 -16.44 -23.36
C ARG A 429 20.52 -15.95 -24.80
N GLY A 430 19.56 -15.09 -25.12
CA GLY A 430 19.41 -14.50 -26.46
C GLY A 430 20.64 -13.72 -26.89
N ARG A 431 21.27 -12.99 -25.96
CA ARG A 431 22.51 -12.25 -26.20
C ARG A 431 23.71 -13.16 -26.40
N ILE A 432 23.86 -14.21 -25.58
CA ILE A 432 24.93 -15.20 -25.77
C ILE A 432 24.77 -15.86 -27.14
N PHE A 433 23.58 -16.35 -27.45
CA PHE A 433 23.31 -17.03 -28.72
C PHE A 433 23.53 -16.11 -29.93
N GLY A 434 22.90 -14.93 -29.92
CA GLY A 434 23.02 -13.96 -31.02
C GLY A 434 24.44 -13.41 -31.16
N GLY A 435 25.11 -13.12 -30.04
CA GLY A 435 26.48 -12.64 -30.01
C GLY A 435 27.46 -13.68 -30.55
N THR A 436 27.40 -14.93 -30.08
CA THR A 436 28.23 -16.03 -30.60
C THR A 436 27.93 -16.32 -32.07
N GLY A 437 26.66 -16.26 -32.49
CA GLY A 437 26.26 -16.40 -33.89
C GLY A 437 26.87 -15.31 -34.78
N LEU A 438 26.81 -14.05 -34.37
CA LEU A 438 27.42 -12.92 -35.09
C LEU A 438 28.94 -13.00 -35.13
N VAL A 439 29.59 -13.44 -34.06
CA VAL A 439 31.04 -13.73 -34.05
C VAL A 439 31.37 -14.81 -35.09
N GLY A 440 30.62 -15.91 -35.10
CA GLY A 440 30.82 -16.99 -36.07
C GLY A 440 30.64 -16.55 -37.53
N ILE A 441 29.56 -15.81 -37.80
CA ILE A 441 29.33 -15.20 -39.13
C ILE A 441 30.46 -14.25 -39.49
N GLY A 442 30.88 -13.39 -38.56
CA GLY A 442 31.96 -12.43 -38.77
C GLY A 442 33.27 -13.09 -39.14
N VAL A 443 33.73 -14.07 -38.36
CA VAL A 443 34.96 -14.83 -38.64
C VAL A 443 34.87 -15.56 -39.98
N GLY A 444 33.75 -16.24 -40.25
CA GLY A 444 33.56 -16.99 -41.50
C GLY A 444 33.56 -16.09 -42.74
N THR A 445 32.87 -14.95 -42.68
CA THR A 445 32.79 -13.99 -43.79
C THR A 445 34.09 -13.23 -44.02
N ILE A 446 34.86 -12.92 -42.96
CA ILE A 446 36.23 -12.41 -43.09
C ILE A 446 37.12 -13.42 -43.81
N GLY A 447 37.11 -14.69 -43.38
CA GLY A 447 37.92 -15.75 -43.99
C GLY A 447 37.58 -15.97 -45.47
N LEU A 448 36.28 -16.02 -45.80
CA LEU A 448 35.82 -16.13 -47.18
C LEU A 448 36.21 -14.90 -48.02
N GLY A 449 36.03 -13.69 -47.49
CA GLY A 449 36.41 -12.46 -48.17
C GLY A 449 37.91 -12.38 -48.46
N ALA A 450 38.74 -12.77 -47.49
CA ALA A 450 40.19 -12.83 -47.66
C ALA A 450 40.62 -13.87 -48.71
N TRP A 451 39.99 -15.04 -48.72
CA TRP A 451 40.24 -16.06 -49.73
C TRP A 451 39.87 -15.57 -51.14
N ILE A 452 38.68 -15.00 -51.32
CA ILE A 452 38.23 -14.43 -52.60
C ILE A 452 39.15 -13.30 -53.06
N ALA A 453 39.59 -12.42 -52.16
CA ALA A 453 40.53 -11.36 -52.50
C ALA A 453 41.90 -11.91 -52.93
N SER A 454 42.37 -13.00 -52.28
CA SER A 454 43.66 -13.63 -52.62
C SER A 454 43.66 -14.41 -53.92
N ASP A 455 42.49 -14.90 -54.36
CA ASP A 455 42.31 -15.67 -55.61
C ASP A 455 41.75 -14.81 -56.76
N ALA A 456 41.62 -13.50 -56.55
CA ALA A 456 40.97 -12.60 -57.49
C ALA A 456 41.79 -12.42 -58.79
N GLY A 457 41.24 -12.88 -59.91
CA GLY A 457 41.81 -12.65 -61.25
C GLY A 457 41.47 -11.29 -61.87
N ASN A 458 40.63 -10.48 -61.22
CA ASN A 458 40.30 -9.12 -61.65
C ASN A 458 39.94 -8.20 -60.46
N GLN A 459 39.97 -6.89 -60.71
CA GLN A 459 39.72 -5.86 -59.71
C GLN A 459 38.31 -5.94 -59.10
N SER A 460 37.30 -6.38 -59.85
CA SER A 460 35.92 -6.50 -59.34
C SER A 460 35.78 -7.63 -58.31
N THR A 461 36.45 -8.76 -58.52
CA THR A 461 36.52 -9.87 -57.54
C THR A 461 37.31 -9.49 -56.29
N GLU A 462 38.35 -8.69 -56.44
CA GLU A 462 39.15 -8.20 -55.31
C GLU A 462 38.33 -7.24 -54.41
N ILE A 463 37.62 -6.29 -55.03
CA ILE A 463 36.70 -5.37 -54.32
C ILE A 463 35.60 -6.14 -53.59
N LEU A 464 35.07 -7.21 -54.20
CA LEU A 464 34.08 -8.08 -53.55
C LEU A 464 34.65 -8.77 -52.30
N GLY A 465 35.87 -9.29 -52.37
CA GLY A 465 36.56 -9.92 -51.25
C GLY A 465 36.75 -8.96 -50.06
N TYR A 466 37.24 -7.74 -50.32
CA TYR A 466 37.38 -6.73 -49.26
C TYR A 466 36.05 -6.26 -48.68
N THR A 467 35.01 -6.15 -49.51
CA THR A 467 33.67 -5.76 -49.05
C THR A 467 33.09 -6.82 -48.10
N LEU A 468 33.24 -8.10 -48.43
CA LEU A 468 32.82 -9.22 -47.56
C LEU A 468 33.61 -9.25 -46.25
N ALA A 469 34.92 -8.99 -46.31
CA ALA A 469 35.75 -8.89 -45.11
C ALA A 469 35.34 -7.73 -44.21
N GLY A 470 35.00 -6.57 -44.79
CA GLY A 470 34.46 -5.41 -44.06
C GLY A 470 33.12 -5.70 -43.38
N VAL A 471 32.19 -6.36 -44.08
CA VAL A 471 30.91 -6.81 -43.50
C VAL A 471 31.15 -7.79 -42.34
N GLY A 472 32.06 -8.73 -42.51
CA GLY A 472 32.42 -9.69 -41.48
C GLY A 472 33.06 -9.05 -40.25
N ALA A 473 33.92 -8.04 -40.43
CA ALA A 473 34.48 -7.26 -39.33
C ALA A 473 33.38 -6.52 -38.54
N GLY A 474 32.39 -5.95 -39.23
CA GLY A 474 31.22 -5.35 -38.59
C GLY A 474 30.40 -6.35 -37.77
N ALA A 475 30.14 -7.54 -38.33
CA ALA A 475 29.43 -8.61 -37.62
C ALA A 475 30.22 -9.11 -36.39
N LEU A 476 31.54 -9.24 -36.49
CA LEU A 476 32.40 -9.63 -35.38
C LEU A 476 32.36 -8.60 -34.23
N VAL A 477 32.52 -7.31 -34.55
CA VAL A 477 32.42 -6.23 -33.56
C VAL A 477 31.03 -6.19 -32.93
N GLY A 478 29.97 -6.31 -33.72
CA GLY A 478 28.60 -6.38 -33.24
C GLY A 478 28.36 -7.57 -32.30
N GLY A 479 28.91 -8.74 -32.63
CA GLY A 479 28.84 -9.94 -31.81
C GLY A 479 29.57 -9.80 -30.47
N VAL A 480 30.77 -9.20 -30.47
CA VAL A 480 31.52 -8.92 -29.23
C VAL A 480 30.80 -7.90 -28.36
N ILE A 481 30.29 -6.81 -28.95
CA ILE A 481 29.50 -5.81 -28.21
C ILE A 481 28.26 -6.45 -27.62
N ALA A 482 27.57 -7.30 -28.37
CA ALA A 482 26.44 -8.08 -27.87
C ALA A 482 26.89 -8.93 -26.67
N LEU A 483 27.98 -9.68 -26.73
CA LEU A 483 28.40 -10.53 -25.61
C LEU A 483 28.78 -9.77 -24.33
N VAL A 484 29.39 -8.58 -24.47
CA VAL A 484 29.91 -7.81 -23.32
C VAL A 484 28.84 -6.91 -22.68
N ARG A 485 27.91 -6.36 -23.46
CA ARG A 485 26.95 -5.36 -22.96
C ARG A 485 25.78 -6.05 -22.26
N ARG A 486 25.67 -5.88 -20.93
CA ARG A 486 24.49 -6.32 -20.18
C ARG A 486 23.20 -5.74 -20.75
N SER A 487 22.14 -6.55 -20.77
CA SER A 487 20.86 -6.12 -21.29
C SER A 487 20.13 -5.24 -20.26
N ASP A 488 19.12 -4.51 -20.71
CA ASP A 488 18.37 -3.63 -19.82
C ASP A 488 17.60 -4.43 -18.78
N ALA A 489 17.08 -5.62 -19.13
CA ALA A 489 16.39 -6.48 -18.17
C ALA A 489 17.34 -7.09 -17.13
N GLU A 490 18.56 -7.48 -17.50
CA GLU A 490 19.56 -7.96 -16.54
C GLU A 490 19.92 -6.89 -15.52
N ARG A 491 20.20 -5.67 -15.98
CA ARG A 491 20.51 -4.55 -15.07
C ARG A 491 19.35 -4.26 -14.14
N LEU A 492 18.13 -4.29 -14.66
CA LEU A 492 16.93 -4.00 -13.87
C LEU A 492 16.65 -5.10 -12.84
N ARG A 493 16.88 -6.37 -13.18
CA ARG A 493 16.82 -7.50 -12.25
C ARG A 493 17.86 -7.33 -11.14
N ASP A 494 19.12 -7.04 -11.50
CA ASP A 494 20.21 -6.90 -10.54
C ASP A 494 19.92 -5.72 -9.58
N GLU A 495 19.50 -4.55 -10.11
CA GLU A 495 19.09 -3.39 -9.30
C GLU A 495 17.91 -3.69 -8.36
N PHE A 496 16.93 -4.47 -8.81
CA PHE A 496 15.79 -4.89 -7.99
C PHE A 496 16.25 -5.78 -6.82
N MET A 497 17.09 -6.77 -7.11
CA MET A 497 17.63 -7.69 -6.09
C MET A 497 18.53 -6.96 -5.09
N ASP A 498 19.37 -6.04 -5.56
CA ASP A 498 20.25 -5.23 -4.71
C ASP A 498 19.44 -4.32 -3.77
N GLY A 499 18.34 -3.74 -4.26
CA GLY A 499 17.43 -2.94 -3.43
C GLY A 499 16.81 -3.73 -2.29
N LEU A 500 16.33 -4.94 -2.57
CA LEU A 500 15.79 -5.84 -1.54
C LEU A 500 16.87 -6.31 -0.56
N ALA A 501 18.07 -6.66 -1.05
CA ALA A 501 19.19 -7.10 -0.22
C ALA A 501 19.71 -5.98 0.71
N ALA A 502 19.64 -4.71 0.27
CA ALA A 502 19.97 -3.54 1.07
C ALA A 502 18.93 -3.21 2.16
N GLY A 503 17.84 -3.97 2.26
CA GLY A 503 16.77 -3.74 3.24
C GLY A 503 15.89 -2.53 2.92
N GLN A 504 15.85 -2.09 1.65
CA GLN A 504 14.91 -1.05 1.23
C GLN A 504 13.47 -1.58 1.33
N ASP A 505 12.51 -0.68 1.52
CA ASP A 505 11.10 -1.03 1.54
C ASP A 505 10.69 -1.71 0.21
N PRO A 506 10.21 -2.97 0.22
CA PRO A 506 9.90 -3.72 -1.00
C PRO A 506 8.91 -3.01 -1.92
N ALA A 507 7.89 -2.35 -1.36
CA ALA A 507 6.92 -1.60 -2.15
C ALA A 507 7.59 -0.47 -2.94
N THR A 508 8.53 0.24 -2.32
CA THR A 508 9.31 1.30 -2.96
C THR A 508 10.22 0.75 -4.06
N VAL A 509 10.84 -0.42 -3.85
CA VAL A 509 11.67 -1.08 -4.88
C VAL A 509 10.83 -1.49 -6.08
N VAL A 510 9.65 -2.10 -5.86
CA VAL A 510 8.72 -2.49 -6.93
C VAL A 510 8.25 -1.28 -7.73
N ALA A 511 7.82 -0.21 -7.06
CA ALA A 511 7.36 1.01 -7.73
C ALA A 511 8.42 1.63 -8.64
N ARG A 512 9.66 1.80 -8.12
CA ARG A 512 10.79 2.32 -8.90
C ARG A 512 11.08 1.43 -10.12
N THR A 513 10.99 0.12 -9.95
CA THR A 513 11.23 -0.83 -11.04
C THR A 513 10.12 -0.83 -12.07
N GLU A 514 8.86 -0.68 -11.66
CA GLU A 514 7.73 -0.50 -12.57
C GLU A 514 7.88 0.76 -13.43
N ASP A 515 8.30 1.89 -12.85
CA ASP A 515 8.57 3.12 -13.61
C ASP A 515 9.66 2.92 -14.65
N LYS A 516 10.79 2.32 -14.24
CA LYS A 516 11.90 2.00 -15.14
C LYS A 516 11.50 1.03 -16.26
N LEU A 517 10.71 0.00 -15.94
CA LEU A 517 10.15 -0.92 -16.92
C LEU A 517 9.28 -0.17 -17.95
N GLY A 518 8.45 0.75 -17.49
CA GLY A 518 7.61 1.58 -18.34
C GLY A 518 8.42 2.46 -19.30
N ASP A 519 9.49 3.08 -18.80
CA ASP A 519 10.42 3.89 -19.60
C ASP A 519 11.13 3.07 -20.66
N LEU A 520 11.70 1.92 -20.27
CA LEU A 520 12.37 1.01 -21.19
C LEU A 520 11.40 0.52 -22.27
N ALA A 521 10.20 0.07 -21.89
CA ALA A 521 9.20 -0.38 -22.86
C ALA A 521 8.77 0.74 -23.83
N ARG A 522 8.74 2.02 -23.39
CA ARG A 522 8.49 3.15 -24.30
C ARG A 522 9.65 3.34 -25.29
N ASP A 523 10.88 3.22 -24.83
CA ASP A 523 12.06 3.36 -25.70
C ASP A 523 12.19 2.22 -26.72
N TYR A 524 11.93 0.98 -26.31
CA TYR A 524 11.88 -0.17 -27.24
C TYR A 524 10.78 -0.01 -28.29
N ARG A 525 9.57 0.42 -27.91
CA ARG A 525 8.49 0.73 -28.87
C ARG A 525 8.89 1.83 -29.84
N ARG A 526 9.59 2.86 -29.39
CA ARG A 526 10.10 3.94 -30.24
C ARG A 526 11.15 3.41 -31.22
N THR A 527 12.10 2.61 -30.74
CA THR A 527 13.14 1.97 -31.55
C THR A 527 12.53 1.09 -32.63
N ARG A 528 11.51 0.29 -32.33
CA ARG A 528 10.77 -0.52 -33.33
C ARG A 528 10.12 0.34 -34.41
N LYS A 529 9.49 1.45 -34.04
CA LYS A 529 8.89 2.39 -35.01
C LYS A 529 9.94 3.00 -35.94
N ILE A 530 11.08 3.40 -35.39
CA ILE A 530 12.22 3.91 -36.17
C ILE A 530 12.75 2.83 -37.10
N MET A 531 12.94 1.60 -36.60
CA MET A 531 13.41 0.45 -37.38
C MET A 531 12.45 0.09 -38.50
N LEU A 532 11.14 0.13 -38.26
CA LEU A 532 10.11 -0.07 -39.28
C LEU A 532 10.19 0.99 -40.37
N ALA A 533 10.25 2.27 -40.00
CA ALA A 533 10.34 3.37 -40.95
C ALA A 533 11.64 3.32 -41.77
N GLY A 534 12.78 3.06 -41.11
CA GLY A 534 14.07 2.89 -41.76
C GLY A 534 14.11 1.66 -42.67
N GLY A 535 13.49 0.56 -42.26
CA GLY A 535 13.37 -0.65 -43.07
C GLY A 535 12.56 -0.43 -44.35
N ILE A 536 11.40 0.25 -44.25
CA ILE A 536 10.58 0.63 -45.41
C ILE A 536 11.38 1.53 -46.37
N PHE A 537 12.10 2.51 -45.82
CA PHE A 537 12.95 3.39 -46.61
C PHE A 537 14.08 2.61 -47.33
N ALA A 538 14.78 1.73 -46.62
CA ALA A 538 15.86 0.92 -47.18
C ALA A 538 15.39 -0.01 -48.31
N VAL A 539 14.20 -0.64 -48.15
CA VAL A 539 13.57 -1.42 -49.23
C VAL A 539 13.30 -0.53 -50.46
N GLY A 540 12.66 0.61 -50.27
CA GLY A 540 12.34 1.54 -51.37
C GLY A 540 13.58 2.05 -52.09
N ALA A 541 14.61 2.44 -51.33
CA ALA A 541 15.89 2.90 -51.86
C ALA A 541 16.63 1.79 -52.61
N GLY A 542 16.74 0.59 -52.02
CA GLY A 542 17.40 -0.56 -52.64
C GLY A 542 16.75 -0.97 -53.96
N LEU A 543 15.41 -1.04 -54.01
CA LEU A 543 14.68 -1.34 -55.25
C LEU A 543 14.87 -0.25 -56.31
N THR A 544 14.79 1.03 -55.91
CA THR A 544 14.98 2.16 -56.84
C THR A 544 16.38 2.17 -57.44
N LEU A 545 17.42 1.99 -56.60
CA LEU A 545 18.81 1.95 -57.04
C LEU A 545 19.09 0.74 -57.95
N THR A 546 18.44 -0.40 -57.70
CA THR A 546 18.53 -1.58 -58.57
C THR A 546 17.99 -1.26 -59.97
N VAL A 547 16.81 -0.65 -60.06
CA VAL A 547 16.21 -0.23 -61.35
C VAL A 547 17.09 0.80 -62.07
N LEU A 548 17.67 1.76 -61.35
CA LEU A 548 18.57 2.75 -61.94
C LEU A 548 19.84 2.09 -62.50
N ASN A 549 20.43 1.13 -61.78
CA ASN A 549 21.62 0.40 -62.23
C ASN A 549 21.33 -0.48 -63.44
N GLU A 550 20.12 -1.03 -63.57
CA GLU A 550 19.73 -1.81 -64.76
C GLU A 550 19.53 -0.95 -66.02
N ARG A 551 19.33 0.36 -65.87
CA ARG A 551 19.25 1.31 -66.99
C ARG A 551 20.62 1.81 -67.46
N ASP A 552 21.69 1.52 -66.72
CA ASP A 552 23.06 1.86 -67.10
C ASP A 552 23.54 0.95 -68.26
N PRO A 553 24.15 1.48 -69.33
CA PRO A 553 24.70 0.67 -70.43
C PRO A 553 25.76 -0.37 -70.00
N SER A 554 26.40 -0.21 -68.84
CA SER A 554 27.29 -1.22 -68.25
C SER A 554 26.95 -1.48 -66.77
N PRO A 555 25.91 -2.26 -66.45
CA PRO A 555 25.44 -2.45 -65.09
C PRO A 555 26.50 -3.16 -64.23
N SER A 556 26.86 -2.56 -63.10
CA SER A 556 27.82 -3.15 -62.16
C SER A 556 27.16 -4.28 -61.36
N LEU A 557 27.76 -5.49 -61.40
CA LEU A 557 27.35 -6.61 -60.56
C LEU A 557 27.50 -6.28 -59.07
N GLY A 558 28.56 -5.53 -58.70
CA GLY A 558 28.77 -5.07 -57.33
C GLY A 558 27.64 -4.17 -56.82
N ASN A 559 27.16 -3.26 -57.67
CA ASN A 559 26.02 -2.40 -57.34
C ASN A 559 24.72 -3.20 -57.18
N ARG A 560 24.46 -4.20 -58.05
CA ARG A 560 23.29 -5.07 -57.91
C ARG A 560 23.28 -5.80 -56.56
N LEU A 561 24.43 -6.35 -56.17
CA LEU A 561 24.56 -7.04 -54.89
C LEU A 561 24.40 -6.07 -53.70
N ALA A 562 24.98 -4.86 -53.79
CA ALA A 562 24.85 -3.85 -52.74
C ALA A 562 23.40 -3.36 -52.57
N PHE A 563 22.69 -3.06 -53.66
CA PHE A 563 21.32 -2.55 -53.62
C PHE A 563 20.30 -3.64 -53.26
N GLY A 564 20.49 -4.85 -53.76
CA GLY A 564 19.72 -6.03 -53.33
C GLY A 564 19.95 -6.34 -51.84
N GLY A 565 21.19 -6.23 -51.37
CA GLY A 565 21.53 -6.36 -49.95
C GLY A 565 20.84 -5.30 -49.07
N LEU A 566 20.79 -4.04 -49.53
CA LEU A 566 20.07 -2.97 -48.83
C LEU A 566 18.56 -3.26 -48.73
N ALA A 567 17.95 -3.76 -49.81
CA ALA A 567 16.55 -4.14 -49.81
C ALA A 567 16.27 -5.31 -48.84
N LEU A 568 17.11 -6.36 -48.86
CA LEU A 568 17.01 -7.50 -47.94
C LEU A 568 17.19 -7.07 -46.48
N ALA A 569 18.18 -6.21 -46.19
CA ALA A 569 18.39 -5.66 -44.85
C ALA A 569 17.18 -4.84 -44.40
N GLY A 570 16.58 -4.05 -45.29
CA GLY A 570 15.34 -3.33 -45.04
C GLY A 570 14.16 -4.26 -44.73
N THR A 571 13.99 -5.35 -45.49
CA THR A 571 12.96 -6.36 -45.23
C THR A 571 13.16 -7.03 -43.86
N LEU A 572 14.40 -7.40 -43.52
CA LEU A 572 14.73 -7.98 -42.22
C LEU A 572 14.42 -6.99 -41.08
N ALA A 573 14.71 -5.71 -41.26
CA ALA A 573 14.37 -4.67 -40.29
C ALA A 573 12.85 -4.51 -40.10
N ILE A 574 12.07 -4.61 -41.18
CA ILE A 574 10.59 -4.62 -41.08
C ILE A 574 10.11 -5.84 -40.30
N VAL A 575 10.58 -7.04 -40.64
CA VAL A 575 10.17 -8.29 -39.97
C VAL A 575 10.51 -8.25 -38.48
N THR A 576 11.75 -7.89 -38.14
CA THR A 576 12.21 -7.79 -36.74
C THR A 576 11.44 -6.74 -35.95
N SER A 577 11.07 -5.60 -36.56
CA SER A 577 10.25 -4.57 -35.89
C SER A 577 8.85 -5.03 -35.48
N ARG A 578 8.34 -6.14 -36.04
CA ARG A 578 7.03 -6.71 -35.68
C ARG A 578 7.06 -7.52 -34.39
N PHE A 579 8.23 -8.02 -33.97
CA PHE A 579 8.36 -8.75 -32.72
C PHE A 579 8.48 -7.78 -31.54
N GLU A 580 7.79 -8.10 -30.46
CA GLU A 580 7.90 -7.35 -29.21
C GLU A 580 9.15 -7.76 -28.45
N TYR A 581 9.80 -6.78 -27.81
CA TYR A 581 10.90 -7.08 -26.90
C TYR A 581 10.37 -7.76 -25.62
N PRO A 582 11.17 -8.62 -24.97
CA PRO A 582 10.78 -9.28 -23.72
C PRO A 582 10.28 -8.32 -22.63
N ILE A 583 10.91 -7.14 -22.51
CA ILE A 583 10.47 -6.08 -21.58
C ILE A 583 9.07 -5.53 -21.93
N GLU A 584 8.74 -5.37 -23.21
CA GLU A 584 7.39 -4.92 -23.62
C GLU A 584 6.32 -5.96 -23.24
N SER A 585 6.63 -7.24 -23.47
CA SER A 585 5.77 -8.35 -23.06
C SER A 585 5.62 -8.43 -21.53
N MET A 586 6.70 -8.20 -20.79
CA MET A 586 6.70 -8.16 -19.34
C MET A 586 5.80 -7.05 -18.80
N VAL A 587 5.89 -5.82 -19.32
CA VAL A 587 5.03 -4.70 -18.91
C VAL A 587 3.56 -5.01 -19.19
N ARG A 588 3.25 -5.64 -20.33
CA ARG A 588 1.87 -6.09 -20.62
C ARG A 588 1.39 -7.12 -19.59
N LEU A 589 2.18 -8.16 -19.32
CA LEU A 589 1.83 -9.19 -18.34
C LEU A 589 1.68 -8.59 -16.94
N TRP A 590 2.58 -7.69 -16.55
CA TRP A 590 2.55 -6.98 -15.27
C TRP A 590 1.32 -6.09 -15.13
N SER A 591 0.84 -5.48 -16.22
CA SER A 591 -0.32 -4.56 -16.17
C SER A 591 -1.68 -5.25 -16.29
N HIS A 592 -1.79 -6.39 -16.99
CA HIS A 592 -3.08 -6.94 -17.40
C HIS A 592 -3.50 -8.24 -16.71
N ASP A 593 -2.61 -8.95 -16.01
CA ASP A 593 -2.94 -10.27 -15.49
C ASP A 593 -2.62 -10.41 -13.99
N PRO A 594 -3.54 -10.12 -13.05
CA PRO A 594 -3.26 -10.24 -11.62
C PRO A 594 -3.08 -11.69 -11.13
N GLY A 595 -3.43 -12.71 -11.92
CA GLY A 595 -3.57 -14.10 -11.45
C GLY A 595 -2.40 -15.06 -11.73
N ILE A 596 -1.36 -14.65 -12.47
CA ILE A 596 -0.23 -15.55 -12.79
C ILE A 596 0.64 -15.75 -11.55
N ARG A 597 0.30 -16.77 -10.75
CA ARG A 597 1.08 -17.23 -9.58
C ARG A 597 2.28 -18.11 -9.97
N ARG A 598 2.31 -18.66 -11.19
CA ARG A 598 3.44 -19.42 -11.75
C ARG A 598 3.49 -19.23 -13.27
N LEU A 599 4.60 -18.69 -13.76
CA LEU A 599 4.89 -18.74 -15.19
C LEU A 599 5.38 -20.15 -15.55
N PRO A 600 4.82 -20.80 -16.59
CA PRO A 600 5.34 -22.08 -17.04
C PRO A 600 6.81 -21.93 -17.45
N ARG A 601 7.66 -22.81 -16.93
CA ARG A 601 9.08 -22.85 -17.29
C ARG A 601 9.21 -23.64 -18.57
N TRP A 602 9.59 -22.96 -19.65
CA TRP A 602 9.97 -23.60 -20.91
C TRP A 602 11.51 -23.66 -20.99
N SER A 603 12.07 -24.84 -21.26
CA SER A 603 13.44 -24.96 -21.74
C SER A 603 13.42 -25.26 -23.24
N ILE A 604 14.31 -24.60 -23.98
CA ILE A 604 14.65 -24.97 -25.34
C ILE A 604 16.08 -25.45 -25.26
N ASP A 605 16.25 -26.77 -25.30
CA ASP A 605 17.56 -27.41 -25.20
C ASP A 605 18.03 -27.82 -26.61
N PRO A 606 19.28 -27.49 -26.98
CA PRO A 606 19.83 -27.94 -28.25
C PRO A 606 20.13 -29.44 -28.18
N LEU A 607 19.64 -30.20 -29.15
CA LEU A 607 20.11 -31.57 -29.34
C LEU A 607 21.54 -31.53 -29.90
N ALA A 608 22.37 -32.48 -29.47
CA ALA A 608 23.76 -32.60 -29.93
C ALA A 608 23.80 -32.60 -31.47
N GLY A 609 24.41 -31.57 -32.05
CA GLY A 609 24.48 -31.36 -33.51
C GLY A 609 23.87 -30.05 -34.03
N GLY A 610 23.21 -29.25 -33.20
CA GLY A 610 22.86 -27.85 -33.51
C GLY A 610 21.77 -27.63 -34.58
N ALA A 611 21.20 -28.69 -35.16
CA ALA A 611 20.21 -28.61 -36.24
C ALA A 611 18.75 -28.90 -35.80
N ALA A 612 18.50 -29.31 -34.55
CA ALA A 612 17.16 -29.58 -34.02
C ALA A 612 17.03 -29.17 -32.55
N PHE A 613 15.80 -28.79 -32.15
CA PHE A 613 15.46 -28.30 -30.81
C PHE A 613 14.45 -29.23 -30.13
N SER A 614 14.62 -29.46 -28.83
CA SER A 614 13.55 -30.00 -27.99
C SER A 614 12.94 -28.88 -27.15
N VAL A 615 11.61 -28.77 -27.19
CA VAL A 615 10.85 -27.92 -26.26
C VAL A 615 10.40 -28.82 -25.11
N SER A 616 10.87 -28.52 -23.89
CA SER A 616 10.39 -29.19 -22.68
C SER A 616 9.71 -28.17 -21.76
N GLY A 617 8.61 -28.57 -21.13
CA GLY A 617 7.85 -27.73 -20.21
C GLY A 617 7.44 -28.52 -18.97
N SER A 618 7.57 -27.89 -17.81
CA SER A 618 6.96 -28.37 -16.56
C SER A 618 5.79 -27.46 -16.21
N PHE A 619 4.61 -28.05 -16.03
CA PHE A 619 3.37 -27.36 -15.62
C PHE A 619 3.28 -27.24 -14.10
#